data_AF-Q65UV8-F1
#
_entry.id   AF-Q65UV8-F1
#
_cell.length_a   1.000
_cell.length_b   1.000
_cell.length_c   1.000
_cell.angle_alpha   90.00
_cell.angle_beta   90.00
_cell.angle_gamma   90.00
#
_symmetry.space_group_name_H-M   'P 1'
#
loop_
_entity.id
_entity.type
_entity.pdbx_description
1 polymer ?
#
loop_
_entity_poly.entity_id
_entity_poly.type
_entity_poly.pdbx_seq_one_letter_code
_entity_poly.pdbx_strand_id
1 'polypeptide(L)' 'MSISFDPTEHPHRRYNPLTDQWVLVSPHRAKRPWQGQQEKSCRGRKTKP' A
#
# COMPACT_ATOMS: atom_id res chain seq x y z
N MET A 1 21.10 22.47 -0.15
CA MET A 1 20.64 21.88 -1.41
C MET A 1 19.13 21.71 -1.30
N SER A 2 18.35 22.53 -2.02
CA SER A 2 16.90 22.41 -2.09
C SER A 2 16.55 21.23 -2.99
N ILE A 3 16.14 20.12 -2.38
CA ILE A 3 15.70 18.93 -3.11
C ILE A 3 14.30 19.26 -3.65
N SER A 4 14.14 19.23 -4.97
CA SER A 4 12.83 19.39 -5.62
C SER A 4 11.86 18.34 -5.08
N PHE A 5 10.64 18.76 -4.74
CA PHE A 5 9.64 17.83 -4.22
C PHE A 5 9.07 16.99 -5.37
N ASP A 6 9.60 15.78 -5.54
CA ASP A 6 9.01 14.78 -6.43
C ASP A 6 8.01 13.89 -5.69
N PRO A 7 6.73 13.84 -6.09
CA PRO A 7 5.69 13.09 -5.38
C PRO A 7 5.87 11.57 -5.47
N THR A 8 6.66 11.08 -6.42
CA THR A 8 6.98 9.66 -6.61
C THR A 8 8.10 9.17 -5.70
N GLU A 9 8.96 10.07 -5.25
CA GLU A 9 10.12 9.74 -4.41
C GLU A 9 9.82 10.07 -2.94
N HIS A 10 9.19 11.22 -2.70
CA HIS A 10 8.96 11.75 -1.37
C HIS A 10 7.64 11.28 -0.76
N PRO A 11 7.64 10.87 0.52
CA PRO A 11 6.41 10.55 1.23
C PRO A 11 5.55 11.81 1.38
N HIS A 12 4.26 11.69 1.09
CA HIS A 12 3.32 12.81 1.11
C HIS A 12 1.91 12.36 1.51
N ARG A 13 1.01 13.31 1.79
CA ARG A 13 -0.38 13.02 2.14
C ARG A 13 -1.31 13.52 1.05
N ARG A 14 -2.34 12.75 0.72
CA ARG A 14 -3.40 13.12 -0.24
C ARG A 14 -4.74 13.15 0.48
N TYR A 15 -5.51 14.22 0.27
CA TYR A 15 -6.87 14.33 0.77
C TYR A 15 -7.83 13.59 -0.16
N ASN A 16 -8.76 12.83 0.42
CA ASN A 16 -9.89 12.25 -0.28
C ASN A 16 -11.17 13.01 0.10
N PRO A 17 -11.76 13.82 -0.80
CA PRO A 17 -12.97 14.59 -0.52
C PRO A 17 -14.24 13.74 -0.45
N LEU A 18 -14.20 12.47 -0.86
CA LEU A 18 -15.37 11.58 -0.77
C LEU A 18 -15.53 10.98 0.62
N THR A 19 -14.41 10.85 1.36
CA THR A 19 -14.39 10.26 2.70
C THR A 19 -13.91 11.25 3.76
N ASP A 20 -13.62 12.50 3.36
CA ASP A 20 -13.01 13.56 4.17
C ASP A 20 -11.80 13.09 4.98
N GLN A 21 -10.98 12.23 4.37
CA GLN A 21 -9.84 11.58 5.02
C GLN A 21 -8.52 11.91 4.34
N TRP A 22 -7.46 11.82 5.14
CA TRP A 22 -6.08 12.00 4.70
C TRP A 22 -5.39 10.65 4.55
N VAL A 23 -4.87 10.37 3.36
CA VAL A 23 -4.14 9.15 3.05
C VAL A 23 -2.64 9.45 3.03
N LEU A 24 -1.85 8.73 3.83
CA LEU A 24 -0.39 8.79 3.77
C LEU A 24 0.13 7.90 2.64
N VAL A 25 0.86 8.50 1.71
CA VAL A 25 1.49 7.84 0.57
C VAL A 25 2.99 7.75 0.83
N SER A 26 3.49 6.53 0.96
CA SER A 26 4.92 6.22 1.13
C SER A 26 5.40 5.32 -0.03
N PRO A 27 5.96 5.89 -1.11
CA PRO A 27 6.28 5.16 -2.34
C PRO A 27 7.24 3.97 -2.15
N HIS A 28 8.17 4.08 -1.20
CA HIS A 28 9.23 3.11 -0.98
C HIS A 28 8.84 1.90 -0.10
N ARG A 29 7.59 1.83 0.38
CA ARG A 29 7.16 0.84 1.38
C ARG A 29 7.21 -0.62 0.88
N ALA A 30 7.04 -0.83 -0.42
CA ALA A 30 7.01 -2.17 -1.01
C ALA A 30 8.40 -2.78 -1.27
N LYS A 31 9.48 -2.00 -1.21
CA LYS A 31 10.85 -2.50 -1.45
C LYS A 31 11.40 -3.30 -0.27
N ARG A 32 10.77 -3.24 0.91
CA ARG A 32 11.19 -4.03 2.07
C ARG A 32 10.80 -5.50 1.84
N PRO A 33 11.75 -6.45 1.90
CA PRO A 33 11.43 -7.86 1.70
C PRO A 33 10.44 -8.32 2.76
N TRP A 34 9.28 -8.81 2.31
CA TRP A 34 8.26 -9.36 3.19
C TRP A 34 8.67 -10.78 3.60
N GLN A 35 8.92 -10.98 4.89
CA GLN A 35 9.20 -12.29 5.50
C GLN A 35 8.06 -12.80 6.39
N GLY A 36 6.90 -12.11 6.36
CA GLY A 36 5.77 -12.38 7.23
C GLY A 36 4.76 -13.39 6.66
N GLN A 37 3.65 -13.53 7.40
CA GLN A 37 2.57 -14.46 7.09
C GLN A 37 1.92 -14.19 5.74
N GLN A 38 1.80 -15.24 4.91
CA GLN A 38 1.06 -15.17 3.65
C GLN A 38 -0.43 -15.44 3.93
N GLU A 39 -1.32 -14.63 3.38
CA GLU A 39 -2.76 -14.85 3.53
C GLU A 39 -3.17 -16.18 2.87
N LYS A 40 -3.97 -16.98 3.56
CA LYS A 40 -4.52 -18.22 3.00
C LYS A 40 -5.48 -17.82 1.89
N SER A 41 -5.10 -18.05 0.63
CA SER A 41 -6.03 -17.90 -0.49
C SER A 41 -7.25 -18.79 -0.23
N CYS A 42 -8.44 -18.21 -0.13
CA CYS A 42 -9.70 -18.92 -0.03
C CYS A 42 -10.03 -19.59 -1.38
N ARG A 43 -9.20 -20.54 -1.83
CA ARG A 43 -9.54 -21.41 -2.95
C ARG A 43 -10.58 -22.40 -2.44
N GLY A 44 -11.82 -22.17 -2.88
CA GLY A 44 -13.00 -22.93 -2.49
C GLY A 44 -12.73 -24.43 -2.47
N ARG A 45 -13.02 -25.04 -1.33
CA ARG A 45 -13.17 -26.49 -1.23
C ARG A 45 -14.32 -26.87 -2.16
N LYS A 46 -14.04 -27.32 -3.38
CA LYS A 46 -14.98 -28.18 -4.09
C LYS A 46 -14.96 -29.51 -3.35
N THR A 47 -15.82 -29.63 -2.33
CA THR A 47 -16.26 -30.94 -1.85
C THR A 47 -16.90 -31.63 -3.04
N LYS A 48 -16.27 -32.68 -3.55
CA LYS A 48 -16.93 -33.63 -4.45
C LYS A 48 -17.28 -34.85 -3.59
N PRO A 49 -18.51 -35.41 -3.71
CA PRO A 49 -18.99 -36.52 -2.90
C PRO A 49 -18.09 -37.76 -3.00
#